data_AF-A0A535ZT26-F1
#
_entry.id   AF-A0A535ZT26-F1
#
_cell.length_a   1.000
_cell.length_b   1.000
_cell.length_c   1.000
_cell.angle_alpha   90.00
_cell.angle_beta   90.00
_cell.angle_gamma   90.00
#
_symmetry.space_group_name_H-M   'P 1'
#
loop_
_entity.id
_entity.type
_entity.pdbx_description
1 polymer ?
#
loop_
_entity_poly.entity_id
_entity_poly.type
_entity_poly.pdbx_seq_one_letter_code
_entity_poly.pdbx_strand_id
1 'polypeptide(L)'
;MRTLPPSARRQLEESYAFSTVTPKLKREADRGQTVKYLFKLGDGRTIETVVMHYEATARSRARTTICVSSQVGCPIGCSFCATGQSGFDRNLSEAEIVDQFLTASRDLGE
;
A
#
# COMPACT_ATOMS: atom_id res chain seq x y z
N MET A 1 14.00 13.37 8.57
CA MET A 1 15.31 13.78 8.01
C MET A 1 15.93 14.97 8.75
N ARG A 2 15.92 15.00 10.10
CA ARG A 2 16.42 16.18 10.85
C ARG A 2 17.96 16.30 10.86
N THR A 3 18.66 15.22 10.53
CA THR A 3 20.13 15.16 10.45
C THR A 3 20.70 15.74 9.15
N LEU A 4 19.86 16.07 8.16
CA LEU A 4 20.30 16.66 6.89
C LEU A 4 20.27 18.20 6.96
N PRO A 5 21.28 18.89 6.36
CA PRO A 5 21.25 20.34 6.21
C PRO A 5 19.98 20.84 5.51
N PRO A 6 19.48 22.05 5.82
CA PRO A 6 18.28 22.61 5.17
C PRO A 6 18.38 22.69 3.63
N SER A 7 19.58 22.97 3.09
CA SER A 7 19.81 22.99 1.63
C SER A 7 19.61 21.62 1.00
N ALA A 8 20.17 20.56 1.59
CA ALA A 8 20.03 19.19 1.10
C ALA A 8 18.57 18.71 1.16
N ARG A 9 17.83 19.07 2.23
CA ARG A 9 16.39 18.76 2.33
C ARG A 9 15.58 19.39 1.22
N ARG A 10 15.76 20.69 0.96
CA ARG A 10 15.09 21.39 -0.14
C ARG A 10 15.40 20.76 -1.50
N GLN A 11 16.67 20.47 -1.77
CA GLN A 11 17.06 19.86 -3.03
C GLN A 11 16.37 18.51 -3.26
N LEU A 12 16.26 17.68 -2.21
CA LEU A 12 15.55 16.40 -2.29
C LEU A 12 14.04 16.59 -2.52
N GLU A 13 13.41 17.53 -1.79
CA GLU A 13 11.99 17.85 -1.94
C GLU A 13 11.64 18.41 -3.34
N GLU A 14 12.54 19.19 -3.94
CA GLU A 14 12.37 19.73 -5.29
C GLU A 14 12.58 18.68 -6.40
N SER A 15 13.43 17.68 -6.15
CA SER A 15 13.87 16.72 -7.18
C SER A 15 13.12 15.39 -7.13
N TYR A 16 12.54 15.02 -5.99
CA TYR A 16 11.96 13.69 -5.78
C TYR A 16 10.57 13.75 -5.13
N ALA A 17 9.69 12.87 -5.58
CA ALA A 17 8.48 12.52 -4.84
C ALA A 17 8.81 11.42 -3.83
N PHE A 18 8.46 11.62 -2.56
CA PHE A 18 8.70 10.66 -1.48
C PHE A 18 7.58 9.63 -1.29
N SER A 19 6.49 9.75 -2.05
CA SER A 19 5.43 8.76 -2.10
C SER A 19 4.75 8.81 -3.46
N THR A 20 4.43 7.63 -3.99
CA THR A 20 3.68 7.41 -5.22
C THR A 20 2.22 7.05 -4.97
N VAL A 21 1.85 6.81 -3.70
CA VAL A 21 0.50 6.48 -3.27
C VAL A 21 -0.04 7.54 -2.31
N THR A 22 -1.34 7.82 -2.40
CA THR A 22 -2.06 8.68 -1.45
C THR A 22 -3.26 7.92 -0.87
N PRO A 23 -3.42 7.82 0.46
CA PRO A 23 -4.61 7.22 1.06
C PRO A 23 -5.86 7.99 0.64
N LYS A 24 -6.76 7.35 -0.11
CA LYS A 24 -8.07 7.90 -0.48
C LYS A 24 -9.16 7.43 0.49
N LEU A 25 -9.04 6.20 0.99
CA LEU A 25 -9.98 5.62 1.93
C LEU A 25 -9.27 4.65 2.86
N LYS A 26 -9.68 4.62 4.12
CA LYS A 26 -9.29 3.62 5.11
C LYS A 26 -10.55 2.95 5.66
N ARG A 27 -10.51 1.63 5.83
CA ARG A 27 -11.57 0.82 6.44
C ARG A 27 -10.96 -0.16 7.42
N GLU A 28 -11.62 -0.34 8.54
CA GLU A 28 -11.18 -1.26 9.58
C GLU A 28 -12.25 -2.33 9.80
N ALA A 29 -11.79 -3.53 10.11
CA ALA A 29 -12.59 -4.69 10.45
C ALA A 29 -11.93 -5.45 11.60
N ASP A 30 -12.64 -6.45 12.14
CA ASP A 30 -12.11 -7.35 13.18
C ASP A 30 -11.56 -6.61 14.40
N ARG A 31 -12.29 -5.57 14.85
CA ARG A 31 -11.88 -4.68 15.95
C ARG A 31 -10.51 -4.01 15.72
N GLY A 32 -10.24 -3.63 14.47
CA GLY A 32 -9.01 -2.97 14.06
C GLY A 32 -7.87 -3.92 13.69
N GLN A 33 -8.06 -5.24 13.82
CA GLN A 33 -7.02 -6.20 13.44
C GLN A 33 -6.81 -6.27 11.92
N THR A 34 -7.83 -5.91 11.13
CA THR A 34 -7.75 -5.85 9.67
C THR A 34 -8.00 -4.42 9.20
N VAL A 35 -7.05 -3.87 8.44
CA VAL A 35 -7.12 -2.50 7.90
C VAL A 35 -6.96 -2.55 6.39
N LYS A 36 -7.95 -2.07 5.65
CA LYS A 36 -7.92 -1.94 4.18
C LYS A 36 -7.77 -0.48 3.77
N TYR A 37 -6.81 -0.23 2.89
CA TYR A 37 -6.57 1.05 2.23
C TYR A 37 -7.03 0.99 0.78
N LEU A 38 -7.68 2.05 0.33
CA LEU A 38 -7.77 2.41 -1.08
C LEU A 38 -6.74 3.50 -1.33
N PHE A 39 -5.70 3.19 -2.10
CA PHE A 39 -4.70 4.16 -2.50
C PHE A 39 -5.04 4.74 -3.87
N LYS A 40 -4.87 6.05 -4.02
CA LYS A 40 -4.85 6.74 -5.30
C LYS A 40 -3.41 6.88 -5.78
N LEU A 41 -3.16 6.54 -7.04
CA LEU A 41 -1.87 6.65 -7.72
C LEU A 41 -1.73 8.01 -8.40
N GLY A 42 -0.51 8.35 -8.84
CA GLY A 42 -0.20 9.64 -9.48
C GLY A 42 -1.01 9.90 -10.75
N ASP A 43 -1.42 8.85 -11.45
CA ASP A 43 -2.26 8.92 -12.65
C ASP A 43 -3.77 8.86 -12.38
N GLY A 44 -4.17 8.92 -11.11
CA GLY A 44 -5.57 8.97 -10.69
C GLY A 44 -6.24 7.61 -10.52
N ARG A 45 -5.60 6.52 -10.92
CA ARG A 45 -6.09 5.14 -10.71
C ARG A 45 -6.04 4.77 -9.24
N THR A 46 -6.66 3.65 -8.88
CA THR A 46 -6.68 3.17 -7.51
C THR A 46 -6.30 1.71 -7.38
N ILE A 47 -5.65 1.39 -6.28
CA ILE A 47 -5.30 0.02 -5.86
C ILE A 47 -5.67 -0.18 -4.39
N GLU A 48 -5.68 -1.44 -3.95
CA GLU A 48 -5.97 -1.80 -2.58
C GLU A 48 -4.76 -2.42 -1.88
N THR A 49 -4.64 -2.14 -0.59
CA THR A 49 -3.65 -2.74 0.31
C THR A 49 -4.35 -3.13 1.60
N VAL A 50 -4.01 -4.30 2.15
CA VAL A 50 -4.63 -4.79 3.39
C VAL A 50 -3.54 -5.16 4.39
N VAL A 51 -3.65 -4.64 5.61
CA VAL A 51 -2.81 -5.04 6.75
C VAL A 51 -3.65 -5.87 7.71
N MET A 52 -3.12 -7.02 8.11
CA MET A 52 -3.78 -7.97 9.01
C MET A 52 -2.85 -8.33 10.16
N HIS A 53 -3.32 -8.13 11.37
CA HIS A 53 -2.62 -8.48 12.61
C HIS A 53 -3.15 -9.82 13.12
N TYR A 54 -2.24 -10.73 13.41
CA TYR A 54 -2.55 -12.05 13.94
C TYR A 54 -1.83 -12.26 15.26
N GLU A 55 -2.60 -12.57 16.30
CA GLU A 55 -2.05 -12.93 17.60
C GLU A 55 -1.33 -14.29 17.57
N ALA A 56 -0.52 -14.53 18.59
CA ALA A 56 0.11 -15.82 18.77
C ALA A 56 -0.94 -16.90 19.07
N THR A 57 -0.75 -18.08 18.49
CA THR A 57 -1.53 -19.28 18.79
C THR A 57 -0.60 -20.38 19.25
N ALA A 58 -1.14 -21.50 19.75
CA ALA A 58 -0.34 -22.68 20.09
C ALA A 58 0.49 -23.23 18.90
N ARG A 59 0.19 -22.83 17.66
CA ARG A 59 0.86 -23.30 16.44
C ARG A 59 1.59 -22.21 15.66
N SER A 60 1.52 -20.94 16.09
CA SER A 60 2.11 -19.83 15.34
C SER A 60 2.48 -18.66 16.24
N ARG A 61 3.62 -18.01 15.95
CA ARG A 61 3.96 -16.72 16.54
C ARG A 61 3.02 -15.61 16.07
N ALA A 62 2.95 -14.53 16.86
CA ALA A 62 2.31 -13.30 16.43
C ALA A 62 2.97 -12.77 15.14
N ARG A 63 2.17 -12.22 14.23
CA ARG A 63 2.64 -11.64 12.97
C ARG A 63 1.71 -10.55 12.48
N THR A 64 2.30 -9.58 11.80
CA THR A 64 1.59 -8.64 10.92
C THR A 64 1.83 -9.09 9.48
N THR A 65 0.77 -9.17 8.68
CA THR A 65 0.85 -9.52 7.25
C THR A 65 0.29 -8.38 6.43
N ILE A 66 1.02 -7.99 5.38
CA ILE A 66 0.53 -7.02 4.39
C ILE A 66 0.26 -7.72 3.07
N CYS A 67 -0.90 -7.44 2.50
CA CYS A 67 -1.26 -7.77 1.13
C CYS A 67 -1.06 -6.53 0.27
N VAL A 68 -0.19 -6.63 -0.73
CA VAL A 68 0.13 -5.57 -1.68
C VAL A 68 -0.40 -5.91 -3.07
N SER A 69 -0.85 -4.89 -3.79
CA SER A 69 -1.17 -4.98 -5.20
C SER A 69 0.11 -4.87 -6.05
N SER A 70 0.14 -5.53 -7.20
CA SER A 70 1.24 -5.47 -8.18
C SER A 70 0.83 -4.86 -9.52
N GLN A 71 -0.47 -4.70 -9.76
CA GLN A 71 -1.06 -4.20 -11.01
C GLN A 71 -2.29 -3.34 -10.70
N VAL A 72 -2.64 -2.46 -11.64
CA VAL A 72 -3.99 -1.88 -11.70
C VAL A 72 -4.84 -2.79 -12.59
N GLY A 73 -5.77 -3.51 -11.96
CA GLY A 73 -6.52 -4.58 -12.63
C GLY A 73 -5.66 -5.84 -12.82
N CYS A 74 -6.19 -6.83 -13.54
CA CYS A 74 -5.48 -8.10 -13.80
C CYS A 74 -5.92 -8.72 -15.14
N PRO A 75 -4.98 -9.14 -16.02
CA PRO A 75 -5.30 -9.61 -17.36
C PRO A 75 -5.78 -11.07 -17.40
N ILE A 76 -5.65 -11.81 -16.30
CA ILE A 76 -5.96 -13.25 -16.27
C ILE A 76 -7.46 -13.51 -16.43
N GLY A 77 -8.32 -12.62 -15.92
CA GLY A 77 -9.76 -12.75 -16.10
C GLY A 77 -10.39 -13.94 -15.35
N CYS A 78 -9.85 -14.33 -14.19
CA CYS A 78 -10.43 -15.38 -13.35
C CYS A 78 -11.90 -15.04 -13.01
N SER A 79 -12.83 -15.94 -13.31
CA SER A 79 -14.28 -15.70 -13.19
C SER A 79 -14.75 -15.34 -11.77
N PHE A 80 -14.03 -15.83 -10.75
CA PHE A 80 -14.33 -15.57 -9.34
C PHE A 80 -13.60 -14.34 -8.76
N CYS A 81 -12.74 -13.67 -9.53
CA CYS A 81 -11.94 -12.55 -9.05
C CYS A 81 -12.51 -11.22 -9.55
N ALA A 82 -12.98 -10.37 -8.64
CA ALA A 82 -13.46 -9.03 -8.98
C ALA A 82 -12.40 -8.20 -9.73
N THR A 83 -11.13 -8.26 -9.33
CA THR A 83 -10.02 -7.58 -10.02
C THR A 83 -9.82 -8.10 -11.44
N GLY A 84 -10.03 -9.41 -11.68
CA GLY A 84 -9.98 -9.99 -13.02
C GLY A 84 -11.14 -9.53 -13.91
N GLN A 85 -12.33 -9.32 -13.34
CA GLN A 85 -13.49 -8.80 -14.08
C GLN A 85 -13.34 -7.32 -14.46
N SER A 86 -12.59 -6.54 -13.69
CA SER A 86 -12.28 -5.14 -14.01
C SER A 86 -11.34 -4.96 -15.22
N GLY A 87 -10.76 -6.06 -15.73
CA GLY A 87 -9.77 -6.03 -16.80
C GLY A 87 -8.38 -5.58 -16.32
N PHE A 88 -7.45 -5.44 -17.26
CA PHE A 88 -6.09 -4.97 -17.01
C PHE A 88 -5.89 -3.57 -17.56
N ASP A 89 -5.22 -2.72 -16.77
CA ASP A 89 -4.80 -1.39 -17.21
C ASP A 89 -3.28 -1.33 -17.38
N ARG A 90 -2.54 -1.47 -16.28
CA ARG A 90 -1.07 -1.44 -16.29
C ARG A 90 -0.43 -2.14 -15.09
N ASN A 91 0.86 -2.41 -15.21
CA ASN A 91 1.68 -2.78 -14.07
C ASN A 91 1.95 -1.58 -13.17
N LEU A 92 2.17 -1.86 -11.88
CA LEU A 92 2.71 -0.87 -10.96
C LEU A 92 4.22 -0.74 -11.13
N SER A 93 4.74 0.46 -10.89
CA SER A 93 6.18 0.64 -10.69
C SER A 93 6.63 0.02 -9.37
N GLU A 94 7.94 -0.19 -9.23
CA GLU A 94 8.54 -0.69 -8.00
C GLU A 94 8.24 0.24 -6.82
N ALA A 95 8.27 1.55 -7.05
CA ALA A 95 7.93 2.55 -6.05
C ALA A 95 6.45 2.45 -5.62
N GLU A 96 5.52 2.26 -6.55
CA GLU A 96 4.10 2.07 -6.23
C GLU A 96 3.83 0.78 -5.44
N ILE A 97 4.65 -0.25 -5.60
CA ILE A 97 4.56 -1.48 -4.79
C ILE A 97 5.12 -1.24 -3.39
N VAL A 98 6.32 -0.67 -3.28
CA VAL A 98 7.00 -0.41 -2.00
C VAL A 98 6.23 0.61 -1.16
N ASP A 99 5.68 1.65 -1.77
CA ASP A 99 5.00 2.72 -1.05
C ASP A 99 3.68 2.29 -0.41
N GLN A 100 3.05 1.21 -0.88
CA GLN A 100 1.92 0.59 -0.18
C GLN A 100 2.32 0.16 1.23
N PHE A 101 3.47 -0.52 1.35
CA PHE A 101 4.00 -0.94 2.64
C PHE A 101 4.45 0.25 3.48
N LEU A 102 5.29 1.13 2.93
CA LEU A 102 5.83 2.27 3.68
C LEU A 102 4.73 3.21 4.19
N THR A 103 3.67 3.41 3.40
CA THR A 103 2.55 4.27 3.79
C THR A 103 1.69 3.60 4.86
N ALA A 104 1.39 2.30 4.71
CA ALA A 104 0.60 1.57 5.69
C ALA A 104 1.34 1.39 7.03
N SER A 105 2.66 1.09 7.02
CA SER A 105 3.46 0.97 8.25
C SER A 105 3.54 2.31 8.99
N ARG A 106 3.77 3.43 8.29
CA ARG A 106 3.75 4.76 8.90
C ARG A 106 2.40 5.12 9.53
N ASP A 107 1.29 4.77 8.88
CA ASP A 107 -0.06 5.06 9.40
C ASP A 107 -0.38 4.24 10.65
N LEU A 108 0.08 2.99 10.70
CA LEU A 108 -0.22 2.06 11.81
C LEU A 108 0.84 2.08 12.93
N GLY A 109 1.98 2.75 12.72
CA GLY A 109 3.05 2.83 13.71
C GLY A 109 3.93 1.58 13.78
N GLU A 110 4.04 0.83 12.68
CA GLU A 110 4.89 -0.36 12.51
C GLU A 110 6.31 0.00 12.08
#